data_AF-A0A9J6R8U7-F1
#
_entry.id   AF-A0A9J6R8U7-F1
#
_cell.length_a   1.000
_cell.length_b   1.000
_cell.length_c   1.000
_cell.angle_alpha   90.00
_cell.angle_beta   90.00
_cell.angle_gamma   90.00
#
_symmetry.space_group_name_H-M   'P 1'
#
loop_
_entity.id
_entity.type
_entity.pdbx_description
1 polymer ?
#
loop_
_entity_poly.entity_id
_entity_poly.type
_entity_poly.pdbx_seq_one_letter_code
_entity_poly.pdbx_strand_id
1 'polypeptide(L)'
;MRIHGFILVLFLSSLLLMGCQPFDSFFTTENAVQREAIDVPKSIEERTSEKVLFSLEVEIDEHIAEIDEETDTVVVSNPDSIEVMVNKQRRLPEGYEPTDLVDPNVSHAVGQGDPRRLMRAEAAEALESLFAHAESEGLELVAVSGYRSYDRQKVIYENNVAARGQEHADQFSARPGTSEHQTGLAMDISAASVALALDQAFEQTSEGSWVAEHAHLHGFILRYPDGKTDITGYAYEPWHFRYVGEELATEIYEKDLTLEEYFGYGY
;
A
#
# COMPACT_ATOMS: atom_id res chain seq x y z
N MET A 1 -7.86 -64.46 -0.47
CA MET A 1 -8.93 -65.42 -0.83
C MET A 1 -10.28 -64.71 -0.67
N ARG A 2 -10.93 -64.36 -1.80
CA ARG A 2 -12.39 -64.32 -2.05
C ARG A 2 -13.31 -63.42 -1.15
N ILE A 3 -14.37 -62.72 -1.59
CA ILE A 3 -15.11 -62.46 -2.84
C ILE A 3 -16.00 -61.21 -2.58
N HIS A 4 -16.12 -60.35 -3.60
CA HIS A 4 -17.25 -59.53 -4.09
C HIS A 4 -18.60 -59.44 -3.33
N GLY A 5 -19.23 -58.26 -3.45
CA GLY A 5 -20.67 -58.07 -3.24
C GLY A 5 -21.19 -56.73 -3.79
N PHE A 6 -21.31 -56.62 -5.11
CA PHE A 6 -22.11 -55.60 -5.81
C PHE A 6 -23.60 -55.82 -5.52
N ILE A 7 -24.36 -54.76 -5.21
CA ILE A 7 -25.81 -54.74 -5.47
C ILE A 7 -26.16 -53.45 -6.20
N LEU A 8 -26.51 -53.66 -7.47
CA LEU A 8 -27.16 -52.78 -8.42
C LEU A 8 -28.67 -52.88 -8.20
N VAL A 9 -29.37 -51.75 -8.04
CA VAL A 9 -30.82 -51.69 -8.28
C VAL A 9 -31.11 -50.44 -9.13
N LEU A 10 -31.40 -50.71 -10.40
CA LEU A 10 -32.04 -49.82 -11.36
C LEU A 10 -33.56 -50.10 -11.38
N PHE A 11 -34.30 -49.19 -12.03
CA PHE A 11 -35.73 -49.16 -12.45
C PHE A 11 -36.51 -48.03 -11.74
N LEU A 12 -37.29 -47.17 -12.40
CA LEU A 12 -37.48 -46.82 -13.81
C LEU A 12 -38.37 -45.54 -13.83
N SER A 13 -38.12 -44.67 -14.80
CA SER A 13 -38.97 -43.65 -15.43
C SER A 13 -40.40 -43.36 -14.90
N SER A 14 -40.73 -42.07 -14.78
CA SER A 14 -41.91 -41.50 -15.45
C SER A 14 -41.81 -39.98 -15.57
N LEU A 15 -41.72 -39.51 -16.82
CA LEU A 15 -41.87 -38.14 -17.27
C LEU A 15 -43.36 -37.78 -17.28
N LEU A 16 -43.76 -36.63 -16.75
CA LEU A 16 -45.02 -35.97 -17.14
C LEU A 16 -44.96 -34.46 -16.90
N LEU A 17 -45.45 -33.78 -17.93
CA LEU A 17 -45.41 -32.36 -18.25
C LEU A 17 -46.53 -31.54 -17.56
N MET A 18 -46.36 -30.21 -17.64
CA MET A 18 -47.36 -29.15 -17.73
C MET A 18 -47.99 -28.58 -16.45
N GLY A 19 -47.96 -27.24 -16.36
CA GLY A 19 -49.02 -26.47 -15.71
C GLY A 19 -48.61 -25.11 -15.11
N CYS A 20 -48.34 -24.09 -15.94
CA CYS A 20 -48.41 -22.68 -15.54
C CYS A 20 -49.89 -22.25 -15.44
N GLN A 21 -50.29 -21.54 -14.37
CA GLN A 21 -51.32 -20.47 -14.43
C GLN A 21 -51.19 -19.53 -13.20
N PRO A 22 -51.69 -18.28 -13.31
CA PRO A 22 -51.20 -17.12 -12.57
C PRO A 22 -52.07 -16.77 -11.35
N PHE A 23 -51.51 -15.98 -10.43
CA PHE A 23 -52.28 -15.29 -9.39
C PHE A 23 -52.18 -13.79 -9.66
N ASP A 24 -53.30 -13.23 -10.10
CA ASP A 24 -53.48 -11.81 -10.31
C ASP A 24 -54.53 -11.26 -9.33
N SER A 25 -54.41 -9.96 -9.09
CA SER A 25 -55.33 -9.05 -8.40
C SER A 25 -55.27 -8.98 -6.87
N PHE A 26 -54.74 -7.85 -6.38
CA PHE A 26 -55.55 -6.87 -5.65
C PHE A 26 -55.08 -5.43 -5.98
N PHE A 27 -56.02 -4.62 -6.46
CA PHE A 27 -56.03 -3.18 -6.78
C PHE A 27 -55.70 -2.29 -5.56
N THR A 28 -55.38 -0.99 -5.57
CA THR A 28 -55.39 0.22 -6.45
C THR A 28 -54.57 1.27 -5.65
N THR A 29 -53.84 2.28 -6.16
CA THR A 29 -54.27 3.47 -6.92
C THR A 29 -53.04 4.20 -7.48
N GLU A 30 -53.26 4.86 -8.62
CA GLU A 30 -52.35 5.66 -9.44
C GLU A 30 -51.72 6.89 -8.73
N ASN A 31 -50.49 7.22 -9.12
CA ASN A 31 -50.10 8.59 -9.46
C ASN A 31 -48.91 8.55 -10.45
N ALA A 32 -49.20 8.85 -11.71
CA ALA A 32 -48.24 8.90 -12.80
C ALA A 32 -47.53 10.26 -12.83
N VAL A 33 -46.20 10.25 -12.81
CA VAL A 33 -45.35 11.35 -13.28
C VAL A 33 -44.67 10.86 -14.55
N GLN A 34 -45.00 11.46 -15.69
CA GLN A 34 -44.34 11.19 -16.97
C GLN A 34 -42.86 11.56 -16.87
N ARG A 35 -41.97 10.62 -17.17
CA ARG A 35 -40.58 10.89 -17.54
C ARG A 35 -40.46 10.63 -19.04
N GLU A 36 -40.12 11.66 -19.80
CA GLU A 36 -39.69 11.52 -21.19
C GLU A 36 -38.35 10.77 -21.23
N ALA A 37 -38.27 9.75 -22.09
CA ALA A 37 -37.02 9.03 -22.35
C ALA A 37 -36.13 9.88 -23.26
N ILE A 38 -34.96 10.27 -22.77
CA ILE A 38 -33.91 10.87 -23.60
C ILE A 38 -33.17 9.72 -24.28
N ASP A 39 -33.21 9.69 -25.61
CA ASP A 39 -32.53 8.72 -26.46
C ASP A 39 -31.02 9.01 -26.46
N VAL A 40 -30.24 8.16 -25.78
CA VAL A 40 -28.78 8.24 -25.74
C VAL A 40 -28.22 7.27 -26.80
N PRO A 41 -27.38 7.74 -27.75
CA PRO A 41 -26.90 6.91 -28.84
C PRO A 41 -26.04 5.73 -28.35
N LYS A 42 -26.26 4.57 -28.98
CA LYS A 42 -25.64 3.24 -28.74
C LYS A 42 -24.10 3.19 -28.66
N SER A 43 -23.39 4.28 -28.99
CA SER A 43 -21.94 4.37 -28.90
C SER A 43 -21.43 4.74 -27.50
N ILE A 44 -22.32 5.00 -26.54
CA ILE A 44 -21.98 5.35 -25.15
C ILE A 44 -22.15 4.15 -24.20
N GLU A 45 -22.91 3.12 -24.59
CA GLU A 45 -23.20 1.93 -23.77
C GLU A 45 -22.00 0.97 -23.63
N GLU A 46 -21.15 0.84 -24.65
CA GLU A 46 -20.04 -0.13 -24.63
C GLU A 46 -18.80 0.35 -23.86
N ARG A 47 -18.70 1.64 -23.51
CA ARG A 47 -17.51 2.21 -22.85
C ARG A 47 -17.66 2.40 -21.34
N THR A 48 -18.85 2.17 -20.81
CA THR A 48 -19.16 2.32 -19.39
C THR A 48 -19.28 0.98 -18.68
N SER A 49 -19.61 -0.12 -19.36
CA SER A 49 -19.84 -1.42 -18.70
C SER A 49 -18.56 -2.06 -18.16
N GLU A 50 -17.42 -2.00 -18.85
CA GLU A 50 -16.16 -2.58 -18.33
C GLU A 50 -15.54 -1.75 -17.20
N LYS A 51 -15.65 -0.42 -17.27
CA LYS A 51 -15.10 0.47 -16.22
C LYS A 51 -15.98 0.49 -14.96
N VAL A 52 -17.27 0.19 -15.08
CA VAL A 52 -18.22 0.14 -13.96
C VAL A 52 -18.32 -1.26 -13.36
N LEU A 53 -18.10 -2.36 -14.13
CA LEU A 53 -18.08 -3.71 -13.55
C LEU A 53 -16.85 -3.98 -12.67
N PHE A 54 -15.72 -3.30 -12.90
CA PHE A 54 -14.55 -3.45 -12.03
C PHE A 54 -14.76 -2.85 -10.62
N SER A 55 -15.84 -2.08 -10.42
CA SER A 55 -16.18 -1.49 -9.11
C SER A 55 -17.01 -2.42 -8.22
N LEU A 56 -17.28 -3.67 -8.63
CA LEU A 56 -18.27 -4.54 -7.98
C LEU A 56 -17.69 -5.92 -7.64
N GLU A 57 -16.54 -5.98 -6.95
CA GLU A 57 -16.15 -7.18 -6.18
C GLU A 57 -15.03 -6.95 -5.16
N VAL A 58 -15.00 -5.78 -4.52
CA VAL A 58 -14.21 -5.59 -3.29
C VAL A 58 -15.16 -5.04 -2.23
N GLU A 59 -15.26 -5.72 -1.09
CA GLU A 59 -15.84 -5.17 0.13
C GLU A 59 -14.95 -3.99 0.57
N ILE A 60 -15.15 -2.82 -0.05
CA ILE A 60 -14.42 -1.60 0.29
C ILE A 60 -15.18 -0.94 1.44
N ASP A 61 -14.47 -0.86 2.56
CA ASP A 61 -14.64 0.06 3.68
C ASP A 61 -15.50 1.30 3.34
N GLU A 62 -16.52 1.59 4.16
CA GLU A 62 -17.59 2.58 3.93
C GLU A 62 -17.12 4.06 3.91
N HIS A 63 -15.87 4.34 3.56
CA HIS A 63 -15.37 5.70 3.35
C HIS A 63 -14.94 5.86 1.89
N ILE A 64 -15.81 6.52 1.12
CA ILE A 64 -15.56 6.89 -0.28
C ILE A 64 -14.23 7.65 -0.35
N ALA A 65 -13.20 6.99 -0.86
CA ALA A 65 -11.92 7.61 -1.11
C ALA A 65 -12.09 8.59 -2.28
N GLU A 66 -11.72 9.86 -2.07
CA GLU A 66 -11.83 10.89 -3.09
C GLU A 66 -10.80 10.61 -4.19
N ILE A 67 -11.24 10.56 -5.44
CA ILE A 67 -10.33 10.47 -6.58
C ILE A 67 -9.92 11.90 -6.95
N ASP A 68 -8.63 12.17 -6.91
CA ASP A 68 -8.05 13.39 -7.45
C ASP A 68 -7.96 13.26 -8.98
N GLU A 69 -8.87 13.92 -9.69
CA GLU A 69 -8.93 13.89 -11.15
C GLU A 69 -7.71 14.55 -11.84
N GLU A 70 -6.93 15.39 -11.15
CA GLU A 70 -5.73 16.00 -11.72
C GLU A 70 -4.56 15.01 -11.73
N THR A 71 -4.46 14.20 -10.68
CA THR A 71 -3.34 13.26 -10.51
C THR A 71 -3.70 11.80 -10.81
N ASP A 72 -4.98 11.49 -11.02
CA ASP A 72 -5.53 10.13 -11.15
C ASP A 72 -5.14 9.24 -9.95
N THR A 73 -5.15 9.85 -8.74
CA THR A 73 -4.82 9.15 -7.48
C THR A 73 -5.99 9.14 -6.52
N VAL A 74 -6.00 8.14 -5.65
CA VAL A 74 -6.95 7.99 -4.56
C VAL A 74 -6.42 8.71 -3.31
N VAL A 75 -7.18 9.65 -2.77
CA VAL A 75 -6.86 10.30 -1.49
C VAL A 75 -7.19 9.35 -0.35
N VAL A 76 -6.20 9.05 0.50
CA VAL A 76 -6.41 8.16 1.65
C VAL A 76 -7.34 8.80 2.69
N SER A 77 -8.29 8.02 3.21
CA SER A 77 -9.33 8.49 4.14
C SER A 77 -8.84 8.63 5.59
N ASN A 78 -7.90 7.78 6.02
CA ASN A 78 -7.34 7.79 7.36
C ASN A 78 -5.80 7.92 7.29
N PRO A 79 -5.27 9.14 7.08
CA PRO A 79 -3.83 9.33 6.92
C PRO A 79 -3.03 9.09 8.21
N ASP A 80 -3.69 9.09 9.39
CA ASP A 80 -3.05 8.83 10.69
C ASP A 80 -2.98 7.35 11.06
N SER A 81 -3.56 6.45 10.26
CA SER A 81 -3.39 5.01 10.44
C SER A 81 -1.92 4.62 10.29
N ILE A 82 -1.39 3.78 11.19
CA ILE A 82 -0.06 3.18 11.02
C ILE A 82 0.00 2.25 9.79
N GLU A 83 -1.16 1.73 9.39
CA GLU A 83 -1.36 0.88 8.21
C GLU A 83 -1.68 1.67 6.93
N VAL A 84 -1.60 3.01 6.96
CA VAL A 84 -1.96 3.84 5.80
C VAL A 84 -1.18 3.43 4.55
N MET A 85 -1.90 3.19 3.47
CA MET A 85 -1.31 2.83 2.18
C MET A 85 -1.05 4.06 1.33
N VAL A 86 0.22 4.45 1.21
CA VAL A 86 0.69 5.56 0.35
C VAL A 86 1.60 4.98 -0.72
N ASN A 87 1.27 5.22 -1.98
CA ASN A 87 2.06 4.79 -3.14
C ASN A 87 1.71 5.68 -4.35
N LYS A 88 2.15 5.34 -5.57
CA LYS A 88 1.90 6.21 -6.75
C LYS A 88 0.42 6.35 -7.12
N GLN A 89 -0.44 5.44 -6.68
CA GLN A 89 -1.89 5.49 -6.91
C GLN A 89 -2.66 6.07 -5.71
N ARG A 90 -2.04 6.17 -4.53
CA ARG A 90 -2.70 6.56 -3.28
C ARG A 90 -1.94 7.67 -2.58
N ARG A 91 -2.53 8.86 -2.50
CA ARG A 91 -1.89 10.05 -1.94
C ARG A 91 -2.47 10.47 -0.59
N LEU A 92 -1.66 11.17 0.17
CA LEU A 92 -2.08 11.87 1.39
C LEU A 92 -2.96 13.09 1.05
N PRO A 93 -3.90 13.45 1.95
CA PRO A 93 -4.67 14.68 1.82
C PRO A 93 -3.79 15.92 1.76
N GLU A 94 -4.31 16.98 1.15
CA GLU A 94 -3.61 18.28 1.13
C GLU A 94 -3.38 18.80 2.55
N GLY A 95 -2.19 19.33 2.79
CA GLY A 95 -1.81 19.87 4.10
C GLY A 95 -1.58 18.83 5.19
N TYR A 96 -1.61 17.53 4.87
CA TYR A 96 -1.33 16.49 5.86
C TYR A 96 0.10 16.59 6.39
N GLU A 97 0.20 16.69 7.72
CA GLU A 97 1.42 16.64 8.52
C GLU A 97 1.09 15.91 9.84
N PRO A 98 1.84 14.86 10.23
CA PRO A 98 1.59 14.17 11.48
C PRO A 98 1.80 15.10 12.69
N THR A 99 0.93 14.99 13.69
CA THR A 99 0.97 15.88 14.87
C THR A 99 1.88 15.37 16.01
N ASP A 100 2.41 14.17 15.88
CA ASP A 100 3.15 13.41 16.88
C ASP A 100 4.60 13.12 16.48
N LEU A 101 5.19 13.98 15.64
CA LEU A 101 6.58 13.85 15.20
C LEU A 101 7.55 14.11 16.36
N VAL A 102 8.51 13.19 16.55
CA VAL A 102 9.57 13.26 17.56
C VAL A 102 10.92 12.88 16.95
N ASP A 103 12.01 13.28 17.61
CA ASP A 103 13.39 12.94 17.24
C ASP A 103 13.81 11.66 18.01
N PRO A 104 13.88 10.49 17.36
CA PRO A 104 14.29 9.25 18.01
C PRO A 104 15.75 9.34 18.45
N ASN A 105 16.03 8.80 19.64
CA ASN A 105 17.35 8.76 20.25
C ASN A 105 18.23 7.64 19.66
N VAL A 106 18.54 7.77 18.38
CA VAL A 106 19.43 6.89 17.61
C VAL A 106 20.59 7.66 16.98
N SER A 107 21.55 6.96 16.36
CA SER A 107 22.56 7.59 15.51
C SER A 107 21.91 8.12 14.22
N HIS A 108 22.23 9.36 13.85
CA HIS A 108 21.72 10.01 12.64
C HIS A 108 22.83 10.57 11.76
N ALA A 109 22.63 10.55 10.45
CA ALA A 109 23.54 11.16 9.47
C ALA A 109 23.51 12.71 9.50
N VAL A 110 22.51 13.30 10.14
CA VAL A 110 22.20 14.74 10.08
C VAL A 110 22.10 15.35 11.48
N GLY A 111 22.41 16.63 11.60
CA GLY A 111 22.45 17.34 12.88
C GLY A 111 21.06 17.55 13.51
N GLN A 112 21.03 17.73 14.83
CA GLN A 112 19.81 17.98 15.61
C GLN A 112 18.99 19.15 15.03
N GLY A 113 17.66 18.99 15.07
CA GLY A 113 16.70 19.96 14.52
C GLY A 113 16.44 19.83 13.01
N ASP A 114 17.11 18.92 12.31
CA ASP A 114 16.78 18.60 10.92
C ASP A 114 15.50 17.73 10.87
N PRO A 115 14.46 18.10 10.09
CA PRO A 115 13.23 17.32 9.98
C PRO A 115 13.43 15.88 9.52
N ARG A 116 14.51 15.58 8.81
CA ARG A 116 14.88 14.22 8.40
C ARG A 116 15.16 13.29 9.57
N ARG A 117 15.33 13.81 10.78
CA ARG A 117 15.46 12.99 11.98
C ARG A 117 14.11 12.49 12.48
N LEU A 118 13.03 13.18 12.15
CA LEU A 118 11.75 13.00 12.81
C LEU A 118 11.01 11.77 12.30
N MET A 119 10.27 11.13 13.21
CA MET A 119 9.28 10.09 12.93
C MET A 119 8.08 10.28 13.84
N ARG A 120 6.95 9.65 13.51
CA ARG A 120 5.84 9.55 14.46
C ARG A 120 6.28 8.80 15.71
N ALA A 121 5.76 9.19 16.88
CA ALA A 121 6.23 8.72 18.18
C ALA A 121 6.33 7.19 18.30
N GLU A 122 5.31 6.46 17.86
CA GLU A 122 5.30 4.99 17.91
C GLU A 122 6.40 4.37 17.04
N ALA A 123 6.57 4.86 15.82
CA ALA A 123 7.64 4.41 14.92
C ALA A 123 9.04 4.83 15.43
N ALA A 124 9.15 5.96 16.12
CA ALA A 124 10.39 6.43 16.72
C ALA A 124 10.85 5.49 17.86
N GLU A 125 9.94 5.09 18.76
CA GLU A 125 10.21 4.13 19.83
C GLU A 125 10.62 2.76 19.26
N ALA A 126 9.93 2.31 18.21
CA ALA A 126 10.28 1.08 17.50
C ALA A 126 11.67 1.16 16.84
N LEU A 127 12.03 2.31 16.26
CA LEU A 127 13.35 2.52 15.65
C LEU A 127 14.46 2.47 16.70
N GLU A 128 14.24 3.06 17.88
CA GLU A 128 15.17 2.97 19.01
C GLU A 128 15.38 1.51 19.44
N SER A 129 14.30 0.72 19.51
CA SER A 129 14.37 -0.71 19.81
C SER A 129 15.15 -1.50 18.76
N LEU A 130 14.91 -1.23 17.47
CA LEU A 130 15.63 -1.84 16.35
C LEU A 130 17.14 -1.55 16.43
N PHE A 131 17.50 -0.29 16.65
CA PHE A 131 18.91 0.12 16.70
C PHE A 131 19.62 -0.42 17.94
N ALA A 132 18.94 -0.46 19.10
CA ALA A 132 19.48 -1.07 20.30
C ALA A 132 19.70 -2.58 20.13
N HIS A 133 18.82 -3.27 19.40
CA HIS A 133 18.99 -4.69 19.07
C HIS A 133 20.23 -4.89 18.18
N ALA A 134 20.39 -4.08 17.12
CA ALA A 134 21.58 -4.13 16.26
C ALA A 134 22.87 -3.89 17.05
N GLU A 135 22.88 -2.87 17.92
CA GLU A 135 24.03 -2.52 18.75
C GLU A 135 24.40 -3.66 19.71
N SER A 136 23.41 -4.37 20.26
CA SER A 136 23.65 -5.52 21.13
C SER A 136 24.34 -6.68 20.42
N GLU A 137 24.24 -6.73 19.08
CA GLU A 137 24.94 -7.70 18.21
C GLU A 137 26.22 -7.12 17.59
N GLY A 138 26.62 -5.92 18.00
CA GLY A 138 27.85 -5.26 17.56
C GLY A 138 27.74 -4.59 16.18
N LEU A 139 26.52 -4.28 15.73
CA LEU A 139 26.25 -3.60 14.46
C LEU A 139 25.80 -2.15 14.73
N GLU A 140 26.27 -1.22 13.91
CA GLU A 140 25.94 0.20 14.04
C GLU A 140 25.10 0.68 12.85
N LEU A 141 23.79 0.79 13.07
CA LEU A 141 22.85 1.40 12.13
C LEU A 141 22.85 2.93 12.27
N VAL A 142 22.58 3.63 11.17
CA VAL A 142 22.48 5.09 11.12
C VAL A 142 21.21 5.49 10.38
N ALA A 143 20.36 6.27 11.04
CA ALA A 143 19.17 6.89 10.44
C ALA A 143 19.59 8.04 9.50
N VAL A 144 19.11 8.04 8.26
CA VAL A 144 19.52 9.00 7.22
C VAL A 144 18.39 9.97 6.86
N SER A 145 17.17 9.48 6.67
CA SER A 145 16.02 10.30 6.29
C SER A 145 14.68 9.68 6.72
N GLY A 146 14.08 10.26 7.76
CA GLY A 146 12.72 10.03 8.21
C GLY A 146 11.72 10.97 7.56
N TYR A 147 11.02 11.78 8.35
CA TYR A 147 9.94 12.66 7.91
C TYR A 147 10.37 13.64 6.81
N ARG A 148 9.48 13.82 5.84
CA ARG A 148 9.64 14.76 4.74
C ARG A 148 8.30 15.39 4.39
N SER A 149 8.18 16.70 4.59
CA SER A 149 6.95 17.43 4.26
C SER A 149 6.63 17.38 2.76
N TYR A 150 5.35 17.61 2.45
CA TYR A 150 4.85 17.73 1.08
C TYR A 150 5.69 18.70 0.24
N ASP A 151 5.93 19.92 0.75
CA ASP A 151 6.69 20.96 0.04
C ASP A 151 8.13 20.54 -0.22
N ARG A 152 8.75 19.82 0.73
CA ARG A 152 10.09 19.29 0.52
C ARG A 152 10.10 18.22 -0.57
N GLN A 153 9.12 17.31 -0.58
CA GLN A 153 8.98 16.30 -1.62
C GLN A 153 8.75 16.96 -2.99
N LYS A 154 7.96 18.04 -3.06
CA LYS A 154 7.76 18.83 -4.29
C LYS A 154 9.06 19.37 -4.85
N VAL A 155 9.88 20.00 -4.03
CA VAL A 155 11.20 20.50 -4.47
C VAL A 155 12.10 19.36 -4.97
N ILE A 156 12.10 18.20 -4.31
CA ILE A 156 12.89 17.03 -4.73
C ILE A 156 12.41 16.53 -6.09
N TYR A 157 11.11 16.34 -6.26
CA TYR A 157 10.51 15.85 -7.50
C TYR A 157 10.78 16.81 -8.66
N GLU A 158 10.53 18.11 -8.49
CA GLU A 158 10.78 19.14 -9.52
C GLU A 158 12.25 19.19 -9.95
N ASN A 159 13.19 19.06 -9.00
CA ASN A 159 14.62 19.00 -9.30
C ASN A 159 14.98 17.73 -10.11
N ASN A 160 14.40 16.58 -9.78
CA ASN A 160 14.61 15.34 -10.53
C ASN A 160 14.08 15.44 -11.96
N VAL A 161 12.88 16.01 -12.14
CA VAL A 161 12.29 16.27 -13.46
C VAL A 161 13.20 17.20 -14.27
N ALA A 162 13.68 18.29 -13.67
CA ALA A 162 14.56 19.23 -14.34
C ALA A 162 15.91 18.61 -14.75
N ALA A 163 16.45 17.71 -13.93
CA ALA A 163 17.76 17.09 -14.16
C ALA A 163 17.72 15.91 -15.13
N ARG A 164 16.66 15.09 -15.10
CA ARG A 164 16.61 13.78 -15.77
C ARG A 164 15.35 13.52 -16.60
N GLY A 165 14.40 14.44 -16.61
CA GLY A 165 13.11 14.29 -17.29
C GLY A 165 12.05 13.60 -16.44
N GLN A 166 10.79 13.80 -16.83
CA GLN A 166 9.63 13.34 -16.06
C GLN A 166 9.52 11.82 -15.98
N GLU A 167 9.72 11.10 -17.09
CA GLU A 167 9.64 9.64 -17.12
C GLU A 167 10.63 9.00 -16.15
N HIS A 168 11.86 9.51 -16.09
CA HIS A 168 12.85 9.07 -15.11
C HIS A 168 12.45 9.44 -13.68
N ALA A 169 11.99 10.68 -13.45
CA ALA A 169 11.55 11.10 -12.12
C ALA A 169 10.40 10.24 -11.59
N ASP A 170 9.43 9.89 -12.43
CA ASP A 170 8.28 9.04 -12.09
C ASP A 170 8.68 7.60 -11.71
N GLN A 171 9.87 7.12 -12.13
CA GLN A 171 10.38 5.80 -11.76
C GLN A 171 11.05 5.78 -10.38
N PHE A 172 11.80 6.83 -10.04
CA PHE A 172 12.69 6.86 -8.88
C PHE A 172 12.30 7.87 -7.79
N SER A 173 11.25 8.66 -8.01
CA SER A 173 10.85 9.72 -7.11
C SER A 173 9.35 9.76 -6.94
N ALA A 174 8.89 9.66 -5.69
CA ALA A 174 7.50 9.87 -5.36
C ALA A 174 7.05 11.27 -5.76
N ARG A 175 5.86 11.37 -6.35
CA ARG A 175 5.17 12.64 -6.53
C ARG A 175 4.79 13.22 -5.15
N PRO A 176 4.67 14.55 -5.01
CA PRO A 176 4.21 15.14 -3.76
C PRO A 176 2.88 14.52 -3.30
N GLY A 177 2.77 14.20 -2.01
CA GLY A 177 1.62 13.48 -1.46
C GLY A 177 1.66 11.96 -1.60
N THR A 178 2.52 11.39 -2.45
CA THR A 178 2.66 9.93 -2.66
C THR A 178 3.92 9.33 -2.03
N SER A 179 4.62 10.10 -1.20
CA SER A 179 5.84 9.68 -0.51
C SER A 179 5.53 9.19 0.90
N GLU A 180 5.94 7.97 1.24
CA GLU A 180 5.75 7.44 2.59
C GLU A 180 6.50 8.26 3.65
N HIS A 181 7.59 8.94 3.31
CA HIS A 181 8.26 9.83 4.27
C HIS A 181 7.35 10.95 4.81
N GLN A 182 6.31 11.36 4.08
CA GLN A 182 5.36 12.36 4.58
C GLN A 182 4.47 11.81 5.71
N THR A 183 4.30 10.49 5.81
CA THR A 183 3.57 9.85 6.92
C THR A 183 4.34 9.92 8.24
N GLY A 184 5.66 10.15 8.22
CA GLY A 184 6.52 10.01 9.38
C GLY A 184 6.70 8.56 9.86
N LEU A 185 6.26 7.57 9.07
CA LEU A 185 6.38 6.13 9.37
C LEU A 185 7.53 5.45 8.60
N ALA A 186 8.15 6.14 7.65
CA ALA A 186 9.29 5.63 6.88
C ALA A 186 10.62 6.19 7.40
N MET A 187 11.66 5.36 7.41
CA MET A 187 13.04 5.75 7.71
C MET A 187 13.99 5.10 6.71
N ASP A 188 14.81 5.92 6.07
CA ASP A 188 15.98 5.45 5.34
C ASP A 188 17.11 5.15 6.35
N ILE A 189 17.60 3.92 6.36
CA ILE A 189 18.66 3.42 7.25
C ILE A 189 19.90 3.07 6.42
N SER A 190 21.08 3.39 6.94
CA SER A 190 22.36 3.03 6.34
C SER A 190 23.39 2.68 7.43
N ALA A 191 24.65 2.54 7.04
CA ALA A 191 25.76 2.26 7.94
C ALA A 191 27.05 2.95 7.49
N ALA A 192 27.98 3.13 8.43
CA ALA A 192 29.30 3.70 8.14
C ALA A 192 30.11 2.85 7.14
N SER A 193 29.85 1.53 7.10
CA SER A 193 30.45 0.57 6.18
C SER A 193 30.21 0.90 4.69
N VAL A 194 29.14 1.63 4.37
CA VAL A 194 28.81 2.14 3.03
C VAL A 194 28.83 3.67 2.97
N ALA A 195 29.58 4.32 3.87
CA ALA A 195 29.70 5.78 3.94
C ALA A 195 28.33 6.50 3.99
N LEU A 196 27.34 5.88 4.65
CA LEU A 196 25.96 6.37 4.77
C LEU A 196 25.22 6.49 3.43
N ALA A 197 25.68 5.79 2.39
CA ALA A 197 25.01 5.76 1.10
C ALA A 197 23.64 5.08 1.20
N LEU A 198 22.67 5.65 0.49
CA LEU A 198 21.34 5.07 0.25
C LEU A 198 21.36 4.45 -1.15
N ASP A 199 22.03 3.32 -1.27
CA ASP A 199 22.11 2.55 -2.50
C ASP A 199 22.14 1.04 -2.22
N GLN A 200 22.10 0.24 -3.28
CA GLN A 200 21.99 -1.21 -3.17
C GLN A 200 23.22 -1.88 -2.54
N ALA A 201 24.36 -1.20 -2.41
CA ALA A 201 25.52 -1.75 -1.73
C ALA A 201 25.27 -1.97 -0.23
N PHE A 202 24.27 -1.30 0.35
CA PHE A 202 23.90 -1.47 1.76
C PHE A 202 23.52 -2.91 2.11
N GLU A 203 22.77 -3.62 1.23
CA GLU A 203 22.42 -5.03 1.42
C GLU A 203 23.64 -5.92 1.69
N GLN A 204 24.76 -5.61 1.01
CA GLN A 204 25.98 -6.42 1.05
C GLN A 204 26.81 -6.20 2.32
N THR A 205 26.39 -5.29 3.21
CA THR A 205 27.03 -5.10 4.51
C THR A 205 26.39 -5.99 5.56
N SER A 206 27.11 -6.23 6.65
CA SER A 206 26.56 -6.95 7.81
C SER A 206 25.32 -6.24 8.37
N GLU A 207 25.34 -4.91 8.41
CA GLU A 207 24.23 -4.11 8.91
C GLU A 207 22.99 -4.19 8.01
N GLY A 208 23.16 -4.06 6.69
CA GLY A 208 22.05 -4.12 5.73
C GLY A 208 21.40 -5.50 5.66
N SER A 209 22.21 -6.56 5.60
CA SER A 209 21.71 -7.95 5.68
C SER A 209 20.98 -8.19 7.00
N TRP A 210 21.53 -7.73 8.13
CA TRP A 210 20.92 -7.91 9.44
C TRP A 210 19.59 -7.18 9.58
N VAL A 211 19.50 -5.92 9.17
CA VAL A 211 18.26 -5.15 9.31
C VAL A 211 17.15 -5.72 8.42
N ALA A 212 17.47 -6.22 7.23
CA ALA A 212 16.50 -6.91 6.37
C ALA A 212 15.90 -8.16 7.04
N GLU A 213 16.70 -8.88 7.85
CA GLU A 213 16.25 -10.08 8.57
C GLU A 213 15.52 -9.76 9.89
N HIS A 214 15.82 -8.65 10.56
CA HIS A 214 15.35 -8.38 11.94
C HIS A 214 14.38 -7.20 12.07
N ALA A 215 14.23 -6.36 11.05
CA ALA A 215 13.35 -5.18 11.10
C ALA A 215 11.90 -5.51 11.49
N HIS A 216 11.38 -6.64 11.00
CA HIS A 216 10.00 -7.07 11.24
C HIS A 216 9.69 -7.31 12.71
N LEU A 217 10.68 -7.76 13.49
CA LEU A 217 10.57 -7.97 14.94
C LEU A 217 10.30 -6.67 15.72
N HIS A 218 10.54 -5.53 15.08
CA HIS A 218 10.31 -4.19 15.63
C HIS A 218 9.25 -3.42 14.84
N GLY A 219 8.44 -4.10 14.04
CA GLY A 219 7.34 -3.49 13.29
C GLY A 219 7.72 -2.77 12.00
N PHE A 220 8.94 -2.97 11.50
CA PHE A 220 9.39 -2.42 10.22
C PHE A 220 9.43 -3.47 9.12
N ILE A 221 8.99 -3.09 7.92
CA ILE A 221 9.16 -3.90 6.71
C ILE A 221 10.18 -3.27 5.78
N LEU A 222 10.92 -4.11 5.05
CA LEU A 222 11.63 -3.65 3.86
C LEU A 222 10.60 -3.30 2.79
N ARG A 223 10.39 -2.01 2.55
CA ARG A 223 9.19 -1.53 1.82
C ARG A 223 9.23 -1.84 0.33
N TYR A 224 10.42 -1.80 -0.26
CA TYR A 224 10.67 -1.99 -1.68
C TYR A 224 11.70 -3.10 -1.91
N PRO A 225 11.29 -4.38 -1.79
CA PRO A 225 12.17 -5.54 -1.96
C PRO A 225 12.53 -5.81 -3.43
N ASP A 226 13.59 -6.59 -3.64
CA ASP A 226 14.06 -6.97 -4.98
C ASP A 226 13.02 -7.84 -5.72
N GLY A 227 12.94 -7.67 -7.05
CA GLY A 227 12.00 -8.41 -7.89
C GLY A 227 10.52 -8.02 -7.75
N LYS A 228 10.17 -7.04 -6.91
CA LYS A 228 8.78 -6.62 -6.65
C LYS A 228 8.42 -5.24 -7.22
N THR A 229 9.25 -4.69 -8.12
CA THR A 229 9.02 -3.38 -8.75
C THR A 229 7.70 -3.28 -9.51
N ASP A 230 7.26 -4.36 -10.18
CA ASP A 230 5.97 -4.38 -10.89
C ASP A 230 4.77 -4.27 -9.93
N ILE A 231 4.98 -4.54 -8.63
CA ILE A 231 3.94 -4.51 -7.59
C ILE A 231 4.01 -3.20 -6.78
N THR A 232 5.20 -2.75 -6.40
CA THR A 232 5.36 -1.54 -5.58
C THR A 232 5.42 -0.26 -6.43
N GLY A 233 5.81 -0.40 -7.70
CA GLY A 233 6.13 0.70 -8.60
C GLY A 233 7.51 1.31 -8.35
N TYR A 234 8.28 0.84 -7.37
CA TYR A 234 9.60 1.37 -7.02
C TYR A 234 10.70 0.34 -7.29
N ALA A 235 11.87 0.83 -7.67
CA ALA A 235 13.06 -0.01 -7.75
C ALA A 235 13.40 -0.60 -6.37
N TYR A 236 14.25 -1.61 -6.33
CA TYR A 236 14.74 -2.18 -5.09
C TYR A 236 15.52 -1.15 -4.25
N GLU A 237 15.09 -0.95 -3.00
CA GLU A 237 15.67 -0.01 -2.04
C GLU A 237 15.96 -0.70 -0.68
N PRO A 238 17.12 -1.37 -0.51
CA PRO A 238 17.48 -2.08 0.74
C PRO A 238 17.59 -1.19 1.98
N TRP A 239 17.56 0.13 1.81
CA TRP A 239 17.68 1.10 2.88
C TRP A 239 16.32 1.61 3.39
N HIS A 240 15.22 1.41 2.66
CA HIS A 240 13.93 2.05 2.96
C HIS A 240 13.02 1.15 3.80
N PHE A 241 12.85 1.51 5.07
CA PHE A 241 12.05 0.74 6.02
C PHE A 241 10.78 1.50 6.41
N ARG A 242 9.64 0.79 6.37
CA ARG A 242 8.31 1.33 6.68
C ARG A 242 7.76 0.69 7.96
N TYR A 243 7.40 1.51 8.94
CA TYR A 243 6.74 1.06 10.15
C TYR A 243 5.25 0.76 9.88
N VAL A 244 4.81 -0.42 10.32
CA VAL A 244 3.43 -0.90 10.20
C VAL A 244 2.92 -1.64 11.46
N GLY A 245 3.72 -1.65 12.53
CA GLY A 245 3.46 -2.43 13.74
C GLY A 245 3.99 -3.87 13.66
N GLU A 246 4.32 -4.46 14.81
CA GLU A 246 5.01 -5.76 14.90
C GLU A 246 4.24 -6.92 14.27
N GLU A 247 2.94 -7.02 14.52
CA GLU A 247 2.09 -8.13 14.02
C GLU A 247 2.06 -8.15 12.50
N LEU A 248 1.72 -7.00 11.89
CA LEU A 248 1.66 -6.86 10.43
C LEU A 248 3.03 -7.00 9.79
N ALA A 249 4.08 -6.39 10.35
CA ALA A 249 5.43 -6.49 9.79
C ALA A 249 5.93 -7.94 9.79
N THR A 250 5.67 -8.67 10.87
CA THR A 250 6.02 -10.10 10.98
C THR A 250 5.28 -10.93 9.94
N GLU A 251 3.97 -10.70 9.76
CA GLU A 251 3.20 -11.44 8.76
C GLU A 251 3.68 -11.16 7.32
N ILE A 252 3.99 -9.90 7.00
CA ILE A 252 4.54 -9.50 5.69
C ILE A 252 5.89 -10.19 5.45
N TYR A 253 6.77 -10.18 6.45
CA TYR A 253 8.09 -10.80 6.37
C TYR A 253 8.01 -12.32 6.20
N GLU A 254 7.25 -13.03 7.04
CA GLU A 254 7.14 -14.49 7.00
C GLU A 254 6.53 -15.01 5.69
N LYS A 255 5.67 -14.20 5.05
CA LYS A 255 4.99 -14.55 3.80
C LYS A 255 5.67 -14.02 2.53
N ASP A 256 6.79 -13.29 2.66
CA ASP A 256 7.51 -12.66 1.54
C ASP A 256 6.60 -11.76 0.67
N LEU A 257 5.79 -10.94 1.36
CA LEU A 257 4.83 -10.03 0.75
C LEU A 257 5.37 -8.60 0.69
N THR A 258 4.79 -7.79 -0.19
CA THR A 258 4.80 -6.33 -0.09
C THR A 258 3.58 -5.84 0.70
N LEU A 259 3.60 -4.57 1.09
CA LEU A 259 2.42 -3.93 1.70
C LEU A 259 1.23 -3.91 0.71
N GLU A 260 1.51 -3.73 -0.58
CA GLU A 260 0.54 -3.87 -1.66
C GLU A 260 -0.10 -5.25 -1.67
N GLU A 261 0.69 -6.33 -1.72
CA GLU A 261 0.18 -7.70 -1.76
C GLU A 261 -0.65 -8.04 -0.52
N TYR A 262 -0.23 -7.56 0.65
CA TYR A 262 -0.96 -7.79 1.90
C TYR A 262 -2.39 -7.19 1.86
N PHE A 263 -2.52 -5.95 1.39
CA PHE A 263 -3.83 -5.28 1.29
C PHE A 263 -4.58 -5.54 -0.03
N GLY A 264 -4.02 -6.34 -0.94
CA GLY A 264 -4.62 -6.63 -2.25
C GLY A 264 -4.56 -5.45 -3.24
N TYR A 265 -3.57 -4.58 -3.13
CA TYR A 265 -3.27 -3.53 -4.10
C TYR A 265 -2.22 -4.00 -5.12
N GLY A 266 -2.17 -3.37 -6.30
CA GLY A 266 -1.18 -3.66 -7.33
C GLY A 266 -1.26 -2.65 -8.48
N TYR A 267 -0.21 -2.61 -9.31
CA TYR A 267 -0.19 -1.82 -10.56
C TYR A 267 -0.64 -2.61 -11.77
#